data_AF-A0A3D1U0E4-F1
#
_entry.id   AF-A0A3D1U0E4-F1
#
_cell.length_a   1.000
_cell.length_b   1.000
_cell.length_c   1.000
_cell.angle_alpha   90.00
_cell.angle_beta   90.00
_cell.angle_gamma   90.00
#
_symmetry.space_group_name_H-M   'P 1'
#
loop_
_entity.id
_entity.type
_entity.pdbx_description
1 polymer ?
#
loop_
_entity_poly.entity_id
_entity_poly.type
_entity_poly.pdbx_seq_one_letter_code
_entity_poly.pdbx_strand_id
1 'polypeptide(L)'
;MTQGPLERAISRRRELLAENSELRAKTERNTAEIAQIDAALTIMKKYAPPEGLPGFDENVTAVYGDLESMTVPDACEAILYKRGEPLTSRELCDILVKAGKLKPNNNSMIHVIGSLKRNDHRFRKVGNAWTLIAPSHQLRVLEGIDNVVAEG
;
A
#
# COMPACT_ATOMS: atom_id res chain seq x y z
N MET A 1 7.99 -34.35 -41.54
CA MET A 1 7.81 -32.95 -41.96
C MET A 1 7.96 -32.08 -40.72
N THR A 2 9.06 -31.33 -40.61
CA THR A 2 9.33 -30.45 -39.46
C THR A 2 8.64 -29.11 -39.67
N GLN A 3 7.82 -28.67 -38.70
CA GLN A 3 7.11 -27.38 -38.76
C GLN A 3 8.08 -26.23 -39.04
N GLY A 4 7.67 -25.35 -39.96
CA GLY A 4 8.46 -24.18 -40.35
C GLY A 4 8.62 -23.19 -39.18
N PRO A 5 9.63 -22.32 -39.20
CA PRO A 5 9.82 -21.28 -38.17
C PRO A 5 8.58 -20.40 -37.95
N LEU A 6 7.83 -20.10 -39.02
CA LEU A 6 6.59 -19.32 -38.96
C LEU A 6 5.46 -20.05 -38.22
N GLU A 7 5.27 -21.35 -38.48
CA GLU A 7 4.24 -22.16 -37.82
C GLU A 7 4.52 -22.28 -36.32
N ARG A 8 5.79 -22.46 -35.93
CA ARG A 8 6.20 -22.47 -34.51
C ARG A 8 5.93 -21.13 -33.83
N ALA A 9 6.23 -20.01 -34.49
CA ALA A 9 5.95 -18.68 -33.96
C ALA A 9 4.44 -18.42 -33.80
N ILE A 10 3.63 -18.85 -34.76
CA ILE A 10 2.16 -18.72 -34.70
C ILE A 10 1.58 -19.56 -33.54
N SER A 11 2.04 -20.80 -33.38
CA SER A 11 1.63 -21.67 -32.26
C SER A 11 2.02 -21.08 -30.91
N ARG A 12 3.26 -20.60 -30.76
CA ARG A 12 3.71 -19.97 -29.51
C ARG A 12 2.95 -18.69 -29.20
N ARG A 13 2.60 -17.89 -30.21
CA ARG A 13 1.74 -16.70 -30.02
C ARG A 13 0.35 -17.08 -29.51
N ARG A 14 -0.24 -18.17 -30.00
CA ARG A 14 -1.56 -18.65 -29.52
C ARG A 14 -1.49 -19.14 -28.07
N GLU A 15 -0.45 -19.88 -27.71
CA GLU A 15 -0.22 -20.30 -26.32
C GLU A 15 -0.09 -19.09 -25.39
N LEU A 16 0.76 -18.11 -25.73
CA LEU A 16 0.94 -16.92 -24.92
C LEU A 16 -0.35 -16.08 -24.79
N LEU A 17 -1.21 -16.05 -25.81
CA LEU A 17 -2.51 -15.38 -25.70
C LEU A 17 -3.45 -16.11 -24.74
N ALA A 18 -3.44 -17.45 -24.73
CA ALA A 18 -4.21 -18.25 -23.78
C ALA A 18 -3.68 -18.08 -22.35
N GLU A 19 -2.36 -18.17 -22.15
CA GLU A 19 -1.69 -17.94 -20.86
C GLU A 19 -2.03 -16.53 -20.31
N ASN A 20 -1.96 -15.49 -21.16
CA ASN A 20 -2.32 -14.13 -20.75
C ASN A 20 -3.80 -13.99 -20.35
N SER A 21 -4.70 -14.68 -21.06
CA SER A 21 -6.12 -14.69 -20.72
C SER A 21 -6.36 -15.32 -19.33
N GLU A 22 -5.71 -16.44 -19.05
CA GLU A 22 -5.79 -17.12 -17.76
C GLU A 22 -5.21 -16.27 -16.62
N LEU A 23 -4.06 -15.63 -16.84
CA LEU A 23 -3.45 -14.73 -15.87
C LEU A 23 -4.36 -13.55 -15.54
N ARG A 24 -5.00 -12.94 -16.55
CA ARG A 24 -5.98 -11.86 -16.33
C ARG A 24 -7.16 -12.32 -15.48
N ALA A 25 -7.74 -13.48 -15.80
CA ALA A 25 -8.83 -14.05 -15.01
C ALA A 25 -8.41 -14.40 -13.56
N LYS A 26 -7.14 -14.77 -13.35
CA LYS A 26 -6.59 -14.97 -11.99
C LYS A 26 -6.43 -13.65 -11.25
N THR A 27 -5.92 -12.62 -11.90
CA THR A 27 -5.78 -11.28 -11.31
C THR A 27 -7.14 -10.69 -10.91
N GLU A 28 -8.16 -10.85 -11.75
CA GLU A 28 -9.52 -10.41 -11.44
C GLU A 28 -10.09 -11.13 -10.20
N ARG A 29 -9.93 -12.45 -10.12
CA ARG A 29 -10.33 -13.23 -8.93
C ARG A 29 -9.62 -12.78 -7.67
N ASN A 30 -8.30 -12.63 -7.73
CA ASN A 30 -7.50 -12.16 -6.60
C ASN A 30 -7.93 -10.74 -6.17
N THR A 31 -8.19 -9.85 -7.13
CA THR A 31 -8.66 -8.48 -6.84
C THR A 31 -10.00 -8.50 -6.11
N ALA A 32 -10.93 -9.35 -6.56
CA ALA A 32 -12.22 -9.52 -5.90
C ALA A 32 -12.09 -10.09 -4.49
N GLU A 33 -11.20 -11.07 -4.29
CA GLU A 33 -10.94 -11.68 -2.98
C GLU A 33 -10.32 -10.66 -2.01
N ILE A 34 -9.34 -9.87 -2.45
CA ILE A 34 -8.74 -8.78 -1.65
C ILE A 34 -9.83 -7.79 -1.23
N ALA A 35 -10.69 -7.36 -2.15
CA ALA A 35 -11.77 -6.43 -1.83
C ALA A 35 -12.76 -7.00 -0.78
N GLN A 36 -13.04 -8.30 -0.83
CA GLN A 36 -13.86 -8.97 0.18
C GLN A 36 -13.15 -9.04 1.54
N ILE A 37 -11.85 -9.35 1.56
CA ILE A 37 -11.03 -9.38 2.78
C ILE A 37 -10.97 -7.98 3.39
N ASP A 38 -10.75 -6.93 2.60
CA ASP A 38 -10.70 -5.54 3.09
C ASP A 38 -12.02 -5.09 3.70
N ALA A 39 -13.15 -5.45 3.07
CA ALA A 39 -14.48 -5.20 3.63
C ALA A 39 -14.68 -5.94 4.96
N ALA A 40 -14.26 -7.21 5.02
CA ALA A 40 -14.35 -8.03 6.24
C ALA A 40 -13.46 -7.46 7.36
N LEU A 41 -12.22 -7.09 7.06
CA LEU A 41 -11.28 -6.46 8.00
C LEU A 41 -11.83 -5.14 8.53
N THR A 42 -12.50 -4.35 7.69
CA THR A 42 -13.14 -3.09 8.12
C THR A 42 -14.20 -3.35 9.20
N ILE A 43 -15.06 -4.36 8.99
CA ILE A 43 -16.09 -4.75 9.95
C ILE A 43 -15.43 -5.31 11.22
N MET A 44 -14.48 -6.22 11.08
CA MET A 44 -13.77 -6.81 12.23
C MET A 44 -13.08 -5.74 13.08
N LYS A 45 -12.39 -4.77 12.45
CA LYS A 45 -11.75 -3.64 13.16
C LYS A 45 -12.74 -2.81 13.96
N LYS A 46 -13.98 -2.65 13.48
CA LYS A 46 -15.02 -1.88 14.18
C LYS A 46 -15.46 -2.53 15.50
N TYR A 47 -15.42 -3.85 15.59
CA TYR A 47 -15.94 -4.61 16.74
C TYR A 47 -14.85 -5.33 17.55
N ALA A 48 -13.60 -5.33 17.08
CA ALA A 48 -12.49 -5.91 17.82
C ALA A 48 -12.21 -5.08 19.10
N PRO A 49 -11.91 -5.75 20.23
CA PRO A 49 -11.43 -5.05 21.40
C PRO A 49 -10.14 -4.29 21.04
N PRO A 50 -9.95 -3.07 21.56
CA PRO A 50 -8.84 -2.22 21.16
C PRO A 50 -7.48 -2.93 21.26
N GLU A 51 -7.28 -3.71 22.32
CA GLU A 51 -6.08 -4.50 22.63
C GLU A 51 -5.69 -5.53 21.55
N GLY A 52 -6.64 -6.00 20.74
CA GLY A 52 -6.39 -6.96 19.65
C GLY A 52 -6.17 -6.32 18.28
N LEU A 53 -6.27 -4.99 18.18
CA LEU A 53 -6.09 -4.28 16.92
C LEU A 53 -4.59 -4.13 16.59
N PRO A 54 -4.18 -4.36 15.33
CA PRO A 54 -2.84 -4.02 14.87
C PRO A 54 -2.54 -2.55 15.22
N GLY A 55 -1.43 -2.31 15.93
CA GLY A 55 -1.04 -0.96 16.35
C GLY A 55 -1.50 -0.56 17.76
N PHE A 56 -2.32 -1.34 18.47
CA PHE A 56 -2.78 -0.95 19.82
C PHE A 56 -1.70 -1.11 20.89
N ASP A 57 -1.08 -2.29 20.98
CA ASP A 57 0.08 -2.60 21.83
C ASP A 57 1.39 -2.69 21.04
N GLU A 58 1.43 -2.08 19.85
CA GLU A 58 2.64 -2.08 19.04
C GLU A 58 3.76 -1.33 19.77
N ASN A 59 4.85 -2.04 20.05
CA ASN A 59 6.07 -1.44 20.57
C ASN A 59 6.72 -0.63 19.45
N VAL A 60 6.28 0.62 19.34
CA VAL A 60 6.65 1.55 18.26
C VAL A 60 8.17 1.66 18.12
N THR A 61 8.90 1.77 19.23
CA THR A 61 10.37 1.84 19.22
C THR A 61 11.01 0.56 18.68
N ALA A 62 10.47 -0.61 19.02
CA ALA A 62 10.98 -1.88 18.49
C ALA A 62 10.70 -2.08 16.99
N VAL A 63 9.57 -1.59 16.50
CA VAL A 63 9.14 -1.79 15.10
C VAL A 63 9.75 -0.74 14.16
N TYR A 64 9.73 0.53 14.58
CA TYR A 64 10.05 1.68 13.74
C TYR A 64 11.36 2.37 14.11
N GLY A 65 11.93 2.06 15.28
CA GLY A 65 13.13 2.72 15.81
C GLY A 65 12.81 4.04 16.51
N ASP A 66 13.81 4.91 16.60
CA ASP A 66 13.67 6.24 17.21
C ASP A 66 12.98 7.22 16.27
N LEU A 67 11.64 7.20 16.27
CA LEU A 67 10.83 8.16 15.53
C LEU A 67 10.81 9.55 16.19
N GLU A 68 11.05 9.65 17.49
CA GLU A 68 10.94 10.91 18.26
C GLU A 68 11.97 11.94 17.78
N SER A 69 13.18 11.47 17.48
CA SER A 69 14.28 12.32 16.99
C SER A 69 14.14 12.75 15.52
N MET A 70 13.31 12.07 14.72
CA MET A 70 13.17 12.31 13.27
C MET A 70 12.27 13.51 12.95
N THR A 71 12.39 14.12 11.77
CA THR A 71 11.34 15.08 11.34
C THR A 71 10.02 14.34 11.08
N VAL A 72 8.87 15.03 11.15
CA VAL A 72 7.56 14.39 10.86
C VAL A 72 7.53 13.67 9.51
N PRO A 73 7.99 14.25 8.38
CA PRO A 73 8.01 13.51 7.12
C PRO A 73 8.96 12.30 7.17
N ASP A 74 10.13 12.39 7.80
CA ASP A 74 11.07 11.25 7.90
C ASP A 74 10.49 10.11 8.75
N ALA A 75 9.81 10.45 9.84
CA ALA A 75 9.11 9.49 10.67
C ALA A 75 7.95 8.82 9.91
N CYS A 76 7.16 9.59 9.16
CA CYS A 76 6.12 9.04 8.29
C CYS A 76 6.70 8.10 7.21
N GLU A 77 7.85 8.44 6.63
CA GLU A 77 8.51 7.57 5.67
C GLU A 77 8.99 6.27 6.32
N ALA A 78 9.65 6.35 7.48
CA ALA A 78 10.10 5.17 8.22
C ALA A 78 8.93 4.23 8.55
N ILE A 79 7.79 4.78 8.98
CA ILE A 79 6.57 4.01 9.26
C ILE A 79 6.06 3.31 7.99
N LEU A 80 5.85 4.06 6.90
CA LEU A 80 5.31 3.52 5.66
C LEU A 80 6.26 2.48 5.03
N TYR A 81 7.57 2.71 5.13
CA TYR A 81 8.59 1.78 4.66
C TYR A 81 8.55 0.46 5.45
N LYS A 82 8.48 0.54 6.78
CA LYS A 82 8.44 -0.65 7.64
C LYS A 82 7.13 -1.42 7.53
N ARG A 83 6.01 -0.70 7.36
CA ARG A 83 4.69 -1.31 7.25
C ARG A 83 4.45 -1.95 5.89
N GLY A 84 5.00 -1.37 4.82
CA GLY A 84 4.87 -1.90 3.46
C GLY A 84 3.45 -1.79 2.87
N GLU A 85 2.53 -1.10 3.54
CA GLU A 85 1.14 -0.90 3.12
C GLU A 85 0.74 0.58 3.23
N PRO A 86 -0.26 1.05 2.45
CA PRO A 86 -0.76 2.41 2.58
C PRO A 86 -1.45 2.64 3.93
N LEU A 87 -1.11 3.74 4.62
CA LEU A 87 -1.71 4.11 5.91
C LEU A 87 -2.47 5.43 5.83
N THR A 88 -3.58 5.53 6.55
CA THR A 88 -4.33 6.79 6.68
C THR A 88 -3.53 7.82 7.48
N SER A 89 -3.87 9.09 7.27
CA SER A 89 -3.28 10.18 8.08
C SER A 89 -3.53 10.00 9.58
N ARG A 90 -4.63 9.31 9.95
CA ARG A 90 -4.97 9.03 11.34
C ARG A 90 -4.06 7.96 11.93
N GLU A 91 -3.86 6.85 11.23
CA GLU A 91 -2.96 5.78 11.65
C GLU A 91 -1.53 6.29 11.82
N LEU A 92 -1.04 7.09 10.86
CA LEU A 92 0.28 7.73 10.97
C LEU A 92 0.36 8.66 12.18
N CYS A 93 -0.66 9.49 12.42
CA CYS A 93 -0.69 10.37 13.58
C CYS A 93 -0.72 9.59 14.90
N ASP A 94 -1.47 8.49 14.97
CA ASP A 94 -1.57 7.67 16.19
C ASP A 94 -0.23 7.01 16.51
N ILE A 95 0.49 6.48 15.52
CA ILE A 95 1.83 5.92 15.70
C ILE A 95 2.80 7.00 16.18
N LEU A 96 2.78 8.20 15.58
CA LEU A 96 3.64 9.31 15.99
C LEU A 96 3.32 9.82 17.40
N VAL A 97 2.05 9.81 17.82
CA VAL A 97 1.66 10.15 19.20
C VAL A 97 2.16 9.10 20.17
N LYS A 98 2.02 7.80 19.83
CA LYS A 98 2.56 6.69 20.65
C LYS A 98 4.08 6.72 20.75
N ALA A 99 4.75 7.16 19.69
CA ALA A 99 6.20 7.37 19.68
C ALA A 99 6.67 8.57 20.50
N GLY A 100 5.78 9.37 21.10
CA GLY A 100 6.12 10.62 21.77
C GLY A 100 6.42 11.80 20.83
N LYS A 101 6.45 11.59 19.51
CA LYS A 101 6.76 12.64 18.51
C LYS A 101 5.73 13.76 18.47
N LEU A 102 4.45 13.42 18.63
CA LEU A 102 3.32 14.36 18.55
C LEU A 102 2.44 14.29 19.80
N LYS A 103 1.79 15.41 20.13
CA LYS A 103 0.79 15.45 21.21
C LYS A 103 -0.58 15.00 20.68
N PRO A 104 -1.44 14.35 21.48
CA PRO A 104 -2.78 13.94 21.05
C PRO A 104 -3.73 15.15 20.97
N ASN A 105 -3.67 15.92 19.87
CA ASN A 105 -4.56 17.05 19.63
C ASN A 105 -4.89 17.21 18.13
N ASN A 106 -5.90 18.03 17.83
CA ASN A 106 -6.34 18.27 16.45
C ASN A 106 -5.25 18.89 15.56
N ASN A 107 -4.32 19.64 16.15
CA ASN A 107 -3.23 20.27 15.40
C ASN A 107 -2.22 19.23 14.89
N SER A 108 -2.01 18.13 15.61
CA SER A 108 -1.12 17.03 15.18
C SER A 108 -1.60 16.36 13.90
N MET A 109 -2.90 16.12 13.77
CA MET A 109 -3.49 15.59 12.52
C MET A 109 -3.26 16.53 11.33
N ILE A 110 -3.49 17.83 11.53
CA ILE A 110 -3.25 18.86 10.50
C ILE A 110 -1.77 18.89 10.13
N HIS A 111 -0.88 18.74 11.12
CA HIS A 111 0.56 18.76 10.90
C HIS A 111 1.04 17.55 10.09
N VAL A 112 0.53 16.35 10.36
CA VAL A 112 0.81 15.14 9.57
C VAL A 112 0.32 15.31 8.14
N ILE A 113 -0.94 15.71 7.94
CA ILE A 113 -1.52 15.95 6.61
C ILE A 113 -0.71 16.99 5.84
N GLY A 114 -0.35 18.10 6.49
CA GLY A 114 0.45 19.16 5.90
C GLY A 114 1.86 18.69 5.51
N SER A 115 2.48 17.87 6.34
CA SER A 115 3.82 17.33 6.08
C SER A 115 3.82 16.36 4.90
N LEU A 116 2.82 15.48 4.80
CA LEU A 116 2.67 14.56 3.66
C LEU A 116 2.43 15.32 2.36
N LYS A 117 1.52 16.31 2.36
CA LYS A 117 1.22 17.14 1.18
C LYS A 117 2.39 17.99 0.70
N ARG A 118 3.21 18.52 1.61
CA ARG A 118 4.39 19.33 1.25
C ARG A 118 5.57 18.50 0.75
N ASN A 119 5.52 17.17 0.89
CA ASN A 119 6.56 16.24 0.46
C ASN A 119 5.99 15.28 -0.60
N ASP A 120 5.34 15.84 -1.62
CA ASP A 120 4.70 15.14 -2.74
C ASP A 120 5.67 14.37 -3.65
N HIS A 121 6.97 14.64 -3.55
CA HIS A 121 8.03 13.84 -4.19
C HIS A 121 8.34 12.52 -3.44
N ARG A 122 7.93 12.39 -2.17
CA ARG A 122 8.12 11.20 -1.31
C ARG A 122 6.83 10.42 -1.10
N PHE A 123 5.71 11.12 -0.95
CA PHE A 123 4.43 10.53 -0.58
C PHE A 123 3.38 10.68 -1.67
N ARG A 124 2.64 9.61 -1.92
CA ARG A 124 1.45 9.63 -2.79
C ARG A 124 0.22 9.23 -2.02
N LYS A 125 -0.89 9.89 -2.32
CA LYS A 125 -2.20 9.55 -1.79
C LYS A 125 -2.84 8.42 -2.62
N VAL A 126 -3.36 7.39 -1.95
CA VAL A 126 -4.10 6.27 -2.54
C VAL A 126 -5.42 6.14 -1.78
N GLY A 127 -6.52 6.57 -2.41
CA GLY A 127 -7.81 6.70 -1.72
C GLY A 127 -7.73 7.68 -0.54
N ASN A 128 -8.00 7.19 0.68
CA ASN A 128 -7.83 7.96 1.93
C ASN A 128 -6.50 7.69 2.66
N ALA A 129 -5.65 6.85 2.09
CA ALA A 129 -4.35 6.46 2.64
C ALA A 129 -3.19 7.12 1.91
N TRP A 130 -2.00 7.01 2.48
CA TRP A 130 -0.73 7.50 1.97
C TRP A 130 0.26 6.36 1.85
N THR A 131 1.08 6.40 0.81
CA THR A 131 2.14 5.42 0.55
C THR A 131 3.39 6.12 0.01
N LEU A 132 4.51 5.40 -0.05
CA LEU A 132 5.75 5.92 -0.62
C LEU A 132 5.71 5.91 -2.15
N ILE A 133 6.19 7.00 -2.76
CA ILE A 133 6.57 7.05 -4.17
C ILE A 133 7.96 6.45 -4.22
N ALA A 134 8.11 5.28 -4.82
CA ALA A 134 9.41 4.62 -4.84
C ALA A 134 9.79 4.26 -6.27
N PRO A 135 11.10 4.22 -6.59
CA PRO A 135 11.59 3.30 -7.61
C PRO A 135 11.63 1.85 -7.11
N SER A 136 11.47 1.57 -5.81
CA SER A 136 11.81 0.25 -5.22
C SER A 136 10.73 -0.43 -4.36
N HIS A 137 9.63 0.23 -4.02
CA HIS A 137 8.52 -0.35 -3.23
C HIS A 137 7.29 -0.70 -4.07
N GLN A 138 7.24 -0.26 -5.33
CA GLN A 138 6.09 -0.47 -6.22
C GLN A 138 6.05 -1.86 -6.87
N LEU A 139 7.14 -2.63 -6.83
CA LEU A 139 7.22 -3.99 -7.41
C LEU A 139 6.36 -5.05 -6.68
N ARG A 140 5.57 -4.68 -5.67
CA ARG A 140 4.57 -5.59 -5.09
C ARG A 140 3.11 -5.13 -5.19
N VAL A 141 2.83 -3.88 -5.59
CA VAL A 141 1.46 -3.33 -5.51
C VAL A 141 0.97 -2.65 -6.79
N LEU A 142 1.82 -2.35 -7.78
CA LEU A 142 1.43 -1.39 -8.85
C LEU A 142 1.60 -1.83 -10.31
N GLU A 143 1.80 -3.10 -10.61
CA GLU A 143 1.59 -3.58 -12.00
C GLU A 143 0.09 -3.71 -12.37
N GLY A 144 -0.84 -3.36 -11.47
CA GLY A 144 -2.29 -3.49 -11.68
C GLY A 144 -3.08 -2.22 -11.97
N ILE A 145 -2.50 -1.01 -11.88
CA ILE A 145 -3.29 0.24 -11.91
C ILE A 145 -3.05 1.10 -13.17
N ASP A 146 -1.89 1.02 -13.82
CA ASP A 146 -1.56 1.92 -14.93
C ASP A 146 -2.16 1.55 -16.30
N ASN A 147 -2.93 0.45 -16.42
CA ASN A 147 -3.53 0.03 -17.70
C ASN A 147 -5.02 0.36 -17.88
N VAL A 148 -5.69 1.04 -16.93
CA VAL A 148 -7.15 1.28 -17.02
C VAL A 148 -7.52 2.68 -17.53
N VAL A 149 -6.57 3.59 -17.73
CA VAL A 149 -6.87 4.98 -18.16
C VAL A 149 -6.38 5.30 -19.58
N ALA A 150 -5.73 4.36 -20.27
CA ALA A 150 -5.24 4.59 -21.64
C ALA A 150 -6.23 4.22 -22.76
N GLU A 151 -7.38 3.61 -22.44
CA GLU A 151 -8.43 3.33 -23.43
C GLU A 151 -9.81 3.65 -22.84
N GLY A 152 -10.23 4.90 -23.00
CA GLY A 152 -11.57 5.40 -22.70
C GLY A 152 -11.78 6.77 -23.32
#